data_AF-C0L640-F1
#
_entry.id   AF-C0L640-F1
#
_cell.length_a   1.000
_cell.length_b   1.000
_cell.length_c   1.000
_cell.angle_alpha   90.00
_cell.angle_beta   90.00
_cell.angle_gamma   90.00
#
_symmetry.space_group_name_H-M   'P 1'
#
loop_
_entity.id
_entity.type
_entity.pdbx_description
1 polymer ?
#
loop_
_entity_poly.entity_id
_entity_poly.type
_entity_poly.pdbx_seq_one_letter_code
_entity_poly.pdbx_strand_id
1 'polypeptide(L)'
;IDYNSISSPSADFFQSCQKIRSLKAGNNPFQCSCELREFIQSVGQVSSDVVEGWPESYKCDYPESYKGTPLKDFHVSELSCNTALLIVTIVVPGLVLAVAVTVLCIYLDLPWYLRMVCQWTQTRRRARNVPLEERQRTLQFHAFISYSEHDSAWVKNELIPNLEKEDIRICLHERNFVAGKSIVENIINCIEKS
;
A
#
# COMPACT_ATOMS: atom_id res chain seq x y z
N ILE A 1 31.18 -38.64 29.68
CA ILE A 1 30.04 -38.91 28.77
C ILE A 1 30.39 -38.33 27.41
N ASP A 2 31.56 -38.71 26.91
CA ASP A 2 32.12 -38.22 25.64
C ASP A 2 31.68 -39.18 24.54
N TYR A 3 31.43 -38.70 23.32
CA TYR A 3 30.90 -39.52 22.20
C TYR A 3 29.55 -40.17 22.50
N ASN A 4 28.58 -39.37 22.94
CA ASN A 4 27.20 -39.82 23.15
C ASN A 4 26.24 -38.96 22.31
N SER A 5 24.93 -39.19 22.46
CA SER A 5 23.88 -38.47 21.72
C SER A 5 23.16 -37.45 22.60
N ILE A 6 23.89 -36.71 23.44
CA ILE A 6 23.31 -35.68 24.30
C ILE A 6 23.14 -34.38 23.51
N SER A 7 21.90 -33.96 23.29
CA SER A 7 21.58 -32.74 22.53
C SER A 7 21.27 -31.54 23.42
N SER A 8 20.47 -31.71 24.48
CA SER A 8 20.04 -30.65 25.40
C SER A 8 20.19 -31.08 26.87
N PRO A 9 21.40 -30.97 27.46
CA PRO A 9 21.59 -31.20 28.89
C PRO A 9 20.83 -30.16 29.74
N SER A 10 20.27 -30.59 30.86
CA SER A 10 19.57 -29.72 31.80
C SER A 10 20.52 -28.70 32.45
N ALA A 11 20.05 -27.47 32.62
CA ALA A 11 20.76 -26.40 33.31
C ALA A 11 21.05 -26.74 34.78
N ASP A 12 20.17 -27.50 35.43
CA ASP A 12 20.27 -27.86 36.85
C ASP A 12 21.28 -28.97 37.13
N PHE A 13 21.97 -29.47 36.09
CA PHE A 13 22.96 -30.55 36.23
C PHE A 13 24.05 -30.19 37.26
N PHE A 14 24.58 -28.96 37.21
CA PHE A 14 25.60 -28.50 38.15
C PHE A 14 25.05 -28.21 39.56
N GLN A 15 23.76 -27.88 39.66
CA GLN A 15 23.08 -27.71 40.96
C GLN A 15 22.88 -29.06 41.66
N SER A 16 22.56 -30.10 40.88
CA SER A 16 22.36 -31.47 41.38
C SER A 16 23.68 -32.17 41.70
N CYS A 17 24.74 -31.90 40.93
CA CYS A 17 26.04 -32.56 41.03
C CYS A 17 27.16 -31.66 41.60
N GLN A 18 26.97 -31.13 42.81
CA GLN A 18 27.86 -30.11 43.42
C GLN A 18 29.29 -30.59 43.76
N LYS A 19 29.55 -31.91 43.76
CA LYS A 19 30.86 -32.50 44.10
C LYS A 19 31.64 -33.04 42.88
N ILE A 20 31.23 -32.67 41.67
CA ILE A 20 31.87 -33.16 40.45
C ILE A 20 33.30 -32.61 40.33
N ARG A 21 34.26 -33.50 40.02
CA ARG A 21 35.69 -33.15 39.92
C ARG A 21 36.20 -33.05 38.48
N SER A 22 35.61 -33.82 37.57
CA SER A 22 35.86 -33.78 36.14
C SER A 22 34.59 -34.17 35.38
N LEU A 23 34.30 -33.45 34.30
CA LEU A 23 33.22 -33.65 33.36
C LEU A 23 33.80 -33.59 31.93
N LYS A 24 33.66 -34.70 31.20
CA LYS A 24 34.05 -34.81 29.80
C LYS A 24 32.83 -35.11 28.93
N ALA A 25 32.41 -34.13 28.12
CA ALA A 25 31.20 -34.22 27.29
C ALA A 25 31.30 -33.48 25.94
N GLY A 26 32.50 -33.13 25.47
CA GLY A 26 32.68 -32.30 24.27
C GLY A 26 32.09 -32.89 22.99
N ASN A 27 32.33 -34.17 22.70
CA ASN A 27 31.91 -34.77 21.43
C ASN A 27 30.47 -35.29 21.47
N ASN A 28 29.51 -34.40 21.75
CA ASN A 28 28.08 -34.69 21.71
C ASN A 28 27.38 -33.77 20.70
N PRO A 29 26.28 -34.22 20.05
CA PRO A 29 25.55 -33.43 19.07
C PRO A 29 24.68 -32.36 19.74
N PHE A 30 25.30 -31.31 20.26
CA PHE A 30 24.60 -30.25 20.98
C PHE A 30 23.64 -29.49 20.07
N GLN A 31 22.39 -29.37 20.52
CA GLN A 31 21.37 -28.59 19.85
C GLN A 31 21.37 -27.17 20.44
N CYS A 32 21.94 -26.24 19.70
CA CYS A 32 22.04 -24.84 20.05
C CYS A 32 20.70 -24.13 19.90
N SER A 33 19.89 -24.28 20.94
CA SER A 33 18.58 -23.68 21.13
C SER A 33 18.57 -22.78 22.37
N CYS A 34 17.42 -22.15 22.60
CA CYS A 34 17.09 -21.44 23.82
C CYS A 34 17.38 -22.19 25.12
N GLU A 35 17.06 -23.49 25.15
CA GLU A 35 17.16 -24.32 26.36
C GLU A 35 18.63 -24.58 26.74
N LEU A 36 19.52 -24.63 25.75
CA LEU A 36 20.95 -24.86 25.97
C LEU A 36 21.65 -23.62 26.57
N ARG A 37 21.07 -22.42 26.46
CA ARG A 37 21.68 -21.17 26.93
C ARG A 37 22.04 -21.22 28.42
N GLU A 38 21.12 -21.68 29.25
CA GLU A 38 21.33 -21.75 30.71
C GLU A 38 22.41 -22.77 31.08
N PHE A 39 22.48 -23.88 30.34
CA PHE A 39 23.56 -24.85 30.50
C PHE A 39 24.92 -24.24 30.12
N ILE A 40 25.03 -23.54 28.99
CA ILE A 40 26.27 -22.87 28.56
C ILE A 40 26.74 -21.85 29.61
N GLN A 41 25.81 -21.07 30.15
CA GLN A 41 26.11 -20.10 31.21
C GLN A 41 26.63 -20.80 32.48
N SER A 42 26.01 -21.93 32.86
CA SER A 42 26.43 -22.72 34.01
C SER A 42 27.82 -23.33 33.80
N VAL A 43 28.10 -23.88 32.61
CA VAL A 43 29.44 -24.41 32.25
C VAL A 43 30.49 -23.31 32.26
N GLY A 44 30.17 -22.12 31.76
CA GLY A 44 31.08 -20.97 31.73
C GLY A 44 31.44 -20.41 33.11
N GLN A 45 30.64 -20.71 34.14
CA GLN A 45 30.93 -20.32 35.54
C GLN A 45 31.81 -21.34 36.29
N VAL A 46 31.92 -22.56 35.78
CA VAL A 46 32.74 -23.63 36.40
C VAL A 46 34.18 -23.51 35.90
N SER A 47 35.16 -23.87 36.76
CA SER A 47 36.58 -23.84 36.37
C SER A 47 36.88 -24.78 35.21
N SER A 48 37.79 -24.36 34.32
CA SER A 48 38.24 -25.16 33.17
C SER A 48 38.82 -26.52 33.56
N ASP A 49 39.35 -26.64 34.79
CA ASP A 49 39.94 -27.88 35.31
C ASP A 49 38.88 -28.97 35.57
N VAL A 50 37.63 -28.57 35.77
CA VAL A 50 36.50 -29.48 35.99
C VAL A 50 35.84 -29.87 34.67
N VAL A 51 35.94 -29.06 33.61
CA VAL A 51 35.30 -29.35 32.31
C VAL A 51 36.36 -29.64 31.26
N GLU A 52 36.67 -30.92 31.09
CA GLU A 52 37.72 -31.37 30.17
C GLU A 52 37.39 -31.03 28.71
N GLY A 53 38.33 -30.37 28.04
CA GLY A 53 38.25 -30.03 26.61
C GLY A 53 37.42 -28.78 26.30
N TRP A 54 36.92 -28.07 27.31
CA TRP A 54 36.25 -26.78 27.12
C TRP A 54 37.25 -25.69 26.70
N PRO A 55 36.95 -24.83 25.70
CA PRO A 55 35.75 -24.79 24.86
C PRO A 55 35.85 -25.59 23.54
N GLU A 56 37.04 -26.04 23.16
CA GLU A 56 37.34 -26.56 21.81
C GLU A 56 36.54 -27.81 21.42
N SER A 57 36.27 -28.70 22.36
CA SER A 57 35.52 -29.93 22.06
C SER A 57 34.01 -29.72 22.06
N TYR A 58 33.49 -28.62 22.59
CA TYR A 58 32.06 -28.37 22.76
C TYR A 58 31.53 -27.47 21.64
N LYS A 59 30.89 -28.08 20.63
CA LYS A 59 30.41 -27.39 19.43
C LYS A 59 28.94 -27.67 19.16
N CYS A 60 28.25 -26.70 18.58
CA CYS A 60 26.90 -26.87 18.06
C CYS A 60 26.90 -27.85 16.88
N ASP A 61 25.97 -28.82 16.88
CA ASP A 61 25.72 -29.69 15.73
C ASP A 61 24.43 -29.30 15.00
N TYR A 62 23.45 -28.79 15.75
CA TYR A 62 22.18 -28.28 15.23
C TYR A 62 21.83 -26.91 15.86
N PRO A 63 21.06 -26.04 15.18
CA PRO A 63 20.64 -26.14 13.77
C PRO A 63 21.80 -25.83 12.79
N GLU A 64 21.64 -26.17 11.50
CA GLU A 64 22.68 -26.00 10.47
C GLU A 64 23.27 -24.58 10.40
N SER A 65 22.48 -23.55 10.75
CA SER A 65 22.95 -22.16 10.79
C SER A 65 24.09 -21.90 11.80
N TYR A 66 24.18 -22.72 12.85
CA TYR A 66 25.18 -22.61 13.91
C TYR A 66 26.12 -23.82 13.97
N LYS A 67 26.07 -24.73 12.99
CA LYS A 67 26.86 -25.94 13.02
C LYS A 67 28.37 -25.65 13.05
N GLY A 68 29.07 -26.29 13.99
CA GLY A 68 30.50 -26.12 14.20
C GLY A 68 30.90 -24.91 15.05
N THR A 69 29.97 -24.03 15.45
CA THR A 69 30.30 -22.92 16.35
C THR A 69 30.58 -23.44 17.77
N PRO A 70 31.64 -22.99 18.44
CA PRO A 70 31.89 -23.32 19.85
C PRO A 70 30.72 -22.86 20.73
N LEU A 71 30.34 -23.66 21.74
CA LEU A 71 29.24 -23.32 22.63
C LEU A 71 29.47 -22.00 23.39
N LYS A 72 30.73 -21.65 23.67
CA LYS A 72 31.10 -20.38 24.32
C LYS A 72 30.71 -19.15 23.49
N ASP A 73 30.71 -19.28 22.17
CA ASP A 73 30.47 -18.16 21.24
C ASP A 73 28.99 -18.10 20.79
N PHE A 74 28.17 -19.06 21.22
CA PHE A 74 26.75 -19.10 20.93
C PHE A 74 25.99 -18.11 21.82
N HIS A 75 25.61 -16.96 21.24
CA HIS A 75 24.80 -15.95 21.89
C HIS A 75 23.49 -15.72 21.12
N VAL A 76 22.37 -15.98 21.79
CA VAL A 76 21.02 -15.68 21.29
C VAL A 76 20.35 -14.68 22.24
N SER A 77 19.72 -13.64 21.69
CA SER A 77 19.01 -12.63 22.47
C SER A 77 17.82 -13.22 23.22
N GLU A 78 17.64 -12.85 24.49
CA GLU A 78 16.51 -13.31 25.33
C GLU A 78 15.14 -12.99 24.71
N LEU A 79 15.06 -11.89 23.96
CA LEU A 79 13.87 -11.48 23.21
C LEU A 79 13.48 -12.49 22.12
N SER A 80 14.46 -13.13 21.48
CA SER A 80 14.22 -14.18 20.46
C SER A 80 13.68 -15.46 21.10
N CYS A 81 14.01 -15.67 22.36
CA CYS A 81 13.68 -16.88 23.10
C CYS A 81 12.28 -16.87 23.69
N ASN A 82 11.75 -15.69 23.97
CA ASN A 82 10.38 -15.51 24.40
C ASN A 82 9.51 -15.16 23.18
N THR A 83 8.87 -16.19 22.61
CA THR A 83 7.96 -16.06 21.46
C THR A 83 6.85 -15.05 21.69
N ALA A 84 6.33 -14.92 22.92
CA ALA A 84 5.31 -13.91 23.24
C ALA A 84 5.87 -12.48 23.16
N LEU A 85 7.07 -12.23 23.71
CA LEU A 85 7.72 -10.91 23.58
C LEU A 85 8.08 -10.61 22.13
N LEU A 86 8.59 -11.60 21.39
CA LEU A 86 8.90 -11.45 19.96
C LEU A 86 7.65 -11.01 19.18
N ILE A 87 6.53 -11.71 19.35
CA ILE A 87 5.26 -11.38 18.68
C ILE A 87 4.81 -9.96 19.07
N VAL A 88 4.84 -9.61 20.36
CA VAL A 88 4.45 -8.28 20.82
C VAL A 88 5.34 -7.20 20.19
N THR A 89 6.65 -7.40 20.15
CA THR A 89 7.59 -6.41 19.59
C THR A 89 7.48 -6.22 18.08
N ILE A 90 6.98 -7.19 17.33
CA ILE A 90 6.78 -7.04 15.88
C ILE A 90 5.37 -6.52 15.56
N VAL A 91 4.35 -7.12 16.17
CA VAL A 91 2.94 -6.86 15.82
C VAL A 91 2.49 -5.47 16.29
N VAL A 92 2.87 -5.07 17.51
CA VAL A 92 2.46 -3.77 18.07
C VAL A 92 2.95 -2.58 17.24
N PRO A 93 4.25 -2.44 16.91
CA PRO A 93 4.70 -1.31 16.08
C PRO A 93 4.15 -1.39 14.65
N GLY A 94 3.97 -2.60 14.09
CA GLY A 94 3.32 -2.78 12.80
C GLY A 94 1.88 -2.24 12.78
N LEU A 95 1.10 -2.54 13.82
CA LEU A 95 -0.26 -2.03 13.96
C LEU A 95 -0.28 -0.51 14.14
N VAL A 96 0.61 0.03 14.97
CA VAL A 96 0.70 1.49 15.19
C VAL A 96 1.05 2.21 13.89
N LEU A 97 1.99 1.68 13.10
CA LEU A 97 2.36 2.24 11.81
C LEU A 97 1.17 2.22 10.83
N ALA A 98 0.46 1.10 10.74
CA ALA A 98 -0.72 0.97 9.87
C ALA A 98 -1.82 1.98 10.24
N VAL A 99 -2.09 2.16 11.54
CA VAL A 99 -3.05 3.16 12.03
C VAL A 99 -2.57 4.57 11.69
N ALA A 100 -1.29 4.89 11.90
CA ALA A 100 -0.75 6.21 11.58
C ALA A 100 -0.85 6.54 10.08
N VAL A 101 -0.53 5.57 9.21
CA VAL A 101 -0.63 5.73 7.75
C VAL A 101 -2.07 5.93 7.32
N THR A 102 -3.00 5.09 7.81
CA THR A 102 -4.43 5.23 7.45
C THR A 102 -5.00 6.58 7.89
N VAL A 103 -4.65 7.05 9.10
CA VAL A 103 -5.03 8.38 9.59
C VAL A 103 -4.46 9.46 8.66
N LEU A 104 -3.17 9.40 8.32
CA LEU A 104 -2.54 10.37 7.43
C LEU A 104 -3.19 10.40 6.04
N CYS A 105 -3.48 9.24 5.45
CA CYS A 105 -4.20 9.14 4.19
C CYS A 105 -5.58 9.81 4.29
N ILE A 106 -6.35 9.51 5.33
CA ILE A 106 -7.66 10.15 5.55
C ILE A 106 -7.51 11.67 5.66
N TYR A 107 -6.54 12.17 6.43
CA TYR A 107 -6.31 13.60 6.59
C TYR A 107 -5.85 14.32 5.32
N LEU A 108 -5.09 13.65 4.44
CA LEU A 108 -4.60 14.23 3.19
C LEU A 108 -5.62 14.11 2.06
N ASP A 109 -6.39 13.02 2.01
CA ASP A 109 -7.41 12.78 0.99
C ASP A 109 -8.72 13.53 1.25
N LEU A 110 -9.12 13.73 2.52
CA LEU A 110 -10.35 14.49 2.85
C LEU A 110 -10.35 15.90 2.23
N PRO A 111 -9.28 16.71 2.34
CA PRO A 111 -9.22 18.03 1.72
C PRO A 111 -9.41 17.98 0.20
N TRP A 112 -8.83 16.98 -0.47
CA TRP A 112 -8.99 16.82 -1.92
C TRP A 112 -10.43 16.46 -2.28
N TYR A 113 -11.02 15.50 -1.56
CA TYR A 113 -12.40 15.07 -1.76
C TYR A 113 -13.39 16.21 -1.49
N LEU A 114 -13.21 16.96 -0.40
CA LEU A 114 -14.01 18.13 -0.07
C LEU A 114 -13.89 19.23 -1.14
N ARG A 115 -12.69 19.50 -1.66
CA ARG A 115 -12.51 20.46 -2.76
C ARG A 115 -13.24 20.02 -4.02
N MET A 116 -13.14 18.74 -4.39
CA MET A 116 -13.83 18.19 -5.56
C MET A 116 -15.35 18.31 -5.42
N VAL A 117 -15.92 17.90 -4.28
CA VAL A 117 -17.36 18.00 -4.00
C VAL A 117 -17.81 19.47 -3.99
N CYS A 118 -17.00 20.37 -3.42
CA CYS A 118 -17.31 21.81 -3.40
C CYS A 118 -17.33 22.39 -4.82
N GLN A 119 -16.34 22.08 -5.66
CA GLN A 119 -16.32 22.54 -7.05
C GLN A 119 -17.50 21.98 -7.87
N TRP A 120 -17.80 20.69 -7.71
CA TRP A 120 -18.91 20.05 -8.41
C TRP A 120 -20.28 20.61 -7.98
N THR A 121 -20.46 20.89 -6.71
CA THR A 121 -21.69 21.53 -6.21
C THR A 121 -21.80 22.98 -6.66
N GLN A 122 -20.70 23.73 -6.74
CA GLN A 122 -20.66 25.09 -7.27
C GLN A 122 -21.00 25.13 -8.76
N THR A 123 -20.40 24.28 -9.59
CA THR A 123 -20.71 24.22 -11.03
C THR A 123 -22.16 23.82 -11.28
N ARG A 124 -22.68 22.84 -10.52
CA ARG A 124 -24.07 22.42 -10.63
C ARG A 124 -25.05 23.49 -10.15
N ARG A 125 -24.73 24.24 -9.10
CA ARG A 125 -25.53 25.42 -8.68
C ARG A 125 -25.48 26.53 -9.72
N ARG A 126 -24.32 26.81 -10.30
CA ARG A 126 -24.18 27.84 -11.35
C ARG A 126 -25.01 27.48 -12.58
N ALA A 127 -24.94 26.24 -13.04
CA ALA A 127 -25.75 25.76 -14.17
C ALA A 127 -27.26 25.82 -13.89
N ARG A 128 -27.69 25.54 -12.65
CA ARG A 128 -29.11 25.59 -12.26
C ARG A 128 -29.62 27.02 -12.07
N ASN A 129 -28.75 27.94 -11.65
CA ASN A 129 -29.13 29.32 -11.32
C ASN A 129 -28.95 30.29 -12.49
N VAL A 130 -28.61 29.82 -13.70
CA VAL A 130 -28.68 30.68 -14.91
C VAL A 130 -30.16 31.06 -15.10
N PRO A 131 -30.52 32.35 -14.95
CA PRO A 131 -31.90 32.79 -15.11
C PRO A 131 -32.38 32.45 -16.51
N LEU A 132 -33.61 31.94 -16.61
CA LEU A 132 -34.22 31.55 -17.88
C LEU A 132 -34.25 32.72 -18.89
N GLU A 133 -34.38 33.95 -18.41
CA GLU A 133 -34.30 35.20 -19.19
C GLU A 133 -32.92 35.46 -19.78
N GLU A 134 -31.83 35.09 -19.09
CA GLU A 134 -30.47 35.27 -19.59
C GLU A 134 -30.16 34.25 -20.68
N ARG A 135 -30.68 33.01 -20.53
CA ARG A 135 -30.65 31.98 -21.57
C ARG A 135 -31.42 32.41 -22.82
N GLN A 136 -32.59 33.02 -22.67
CA GLN A 136 -33.36 33.55 -23.81
C GLN A 136 -32.69 34.75 -24.49
N ARG A 137 -31.95 35.59 -23.75
CA ARG A 137 -31.17 36.69 -24.34
C ARG A 137 -29.95 36.24 -25.15
N THR A 138 -29.41 35.05 -24.89
CA THR A 138 -28.29 34.47 -25.65
C THR A 138 -28.71 33.70 -26.90
N LEU A 139 -29.99 33.33 -27.02
CA LEU A 139 -30.53 32.60 -28.18
C LEU A 139 -30.74 33.56 -29.37
N GLN A 140 -29.85 33.45 -30.35
CA GLN A 140 -29.89 34.24 -31.59
C GLN A 140 -30.74 33.55 -32.67
N PHE A 141 -30.86 32.23 -32.58
CA PHE A 141 -31.59 31.36 -33.49
C PHE A 141 -32.65 30.58 -32.69
N HIS A 142 -33.63 30.01 -33.39
CA HIS A 142 -34.63 29.12 -32.81
C HIS A 142 -34.32 27.64 -33.07
N ALA A 143 -33.49 27.35 -34.09
CA ALA A 143 -33.08 26.00 -34.43
C ALA A 143 -31.72 25.98 -35.14
N PHE A 144 -30.95 24.92 -34.92
CA PHE A 144 -29.78 24.57 -35.73
C PHE A 144 -30.14 23.39 -36.62
N ILE A 145 -29.90 23.50 -37.93
CA ILE A 145 -30.16 22.42 -38.89
C ILE A 145 -28.83 21.82 -39.34
N SER A 146 -28.67 20.53 -39.08
CA SER A 146 -27.60 19.70 -39.63
C SER A 146 -28.20 18.74 -40.66
N TYR A 147 -27.71 18.79 -41.88
CA TYR A 147 -28.19 17.97 -43.00
C TYR A 147 -27.02 17.36 -43.77
N SER A 148 -27.30 16.30 -44.53
CA SER A 148 -26.32 15.66 -45.41
C SER A 148 -26.26 16.37 -46.77
N GLU A 149 -25.13 16.30 -47.48
CA GLU A 149 -25.02 16.90 -48.82
C GLU A 149 -26.05 16.34 -49.82
N HIS A 150 -26.53 15.11 -49.60
CA HIS A 150 -27.52 14.47 -50.48
C HIS A 150 -28.89 15.14 -50.35
N ASP A 151 -29.19 15.69 -49.17
CA ASP A 151 -30.45 16.38 -48.87
C ASP A 151 -30.35 17.90 -49.08
N SER A 152 -29.18 18.41 -49.50
CA SER A 152 -28.90 19.85 -49.54
C SER A 152 -29.86 20.62 -50.46
N ALA A 153 -30.22 20.01 -51.60
CA ALA A 153 -31.14 20.62 -52.56
C ALA A 153 -32.55 20.80 -51.97
N TRP A 154 -33.06 19.80 -51.23
CA TRP A 154 -34.37 19.89 -50.60
C TRP A 154 -34.34 20.84 -49.40
N VAL A 155 -33.30 20.78 -48.57
CA VAL A 155 -33.18 21.65 -47.39
C VAL A 155 -33.11 23.13 -47.79
N LYS A 156 -32.35 23.47 -48.83
CA LYS A 156 -32.18 24.86 -49.30
C LYS A 156 -33.38 25.42 -50.05
N ASN A 157 -34.06 24.60 -50.84
CA ASN A 157 -35.15 25.08 -51.69
C ASN A 157 -36.54 24.94 -51.06
N GLU A 158 -36.73 23.98 -50.16
CA GLU A 158 -38.03 23.71 -49.53
C GLU A 158 -38.00 24.02 -48.03
N LEU A 159 -37.15 23.36 -47.24
CA LEU A 159 -37.23 23.44 -45.78
C LEU A 159 -36.90 24.84 -45.24
N ILE A 160 -35.77 25.42 -45.63
CA ILE A 160 -35.31 26.72 -45.13
C ILE A 160 -36.29 27.84 -45.50
N PRO A 161 -36.73 27.99 -46.78
CA PRO A 161 -37.66 29.04 -47.14
C PRO A 161 -39.01 28.94 -46.42
N ASN A 162 -39.53 27.73 -46.21
CA ASN A 162 -40.79 27.55 -45.48
C ASN A 162 -40.68 27.91 -43.99
N LEU A 163 -39.53 27.64 -43.35
CA LEU A 163 -39.29 28.00 -41.95
C LEU A 163 -39.01 29.50 -41.77
N GLU A 164 -38.16 30.09 -42.62
CA GLU A 164 -37.87 31.54 -42.56
C GLU A 164 -39.10 32.39 -42.88
N LYS A 165 -40.05 31.87 -43.68
CA LYS A 165 -41.35 32.51 -43.95
C LYS A 165 -42.23 32.65 -42.70
N GLU A 166 -42.08 31.74 -41.74
CA GLU A 166 -42.76 31.76 -40.43
C GLU A 166 -41.93 32.51 -39.36
N ASP A 167 -40.96 33.35 -39.78
CA ASP A 167 -40.05 34.13 -38.92
C ASP A 167 -39.16 33.27 -37.99
N ILE A 168 -38.92 32.02 -38.37
CA ILE A 168 -38.02 31.12 -37.64
C ILE A 168 -36.57 31.36 -38.07
N ARG A 169 -35.78 32.01 -37.20
CA ARG A 169 -34.32 32.19 -37.38
C ARG A 169 -33.57 30.87 -37.21
N ILE A 170 -32.76 30.48 -38.20
CA ILE A 170 -32.05 29.19 -38.23
C ILE A 170 -30.53 29.41 -38.27
N CYS A 171 -29.77 28.62 -37.50
CA CYS A 171 -28.31 28.53 -37.62
C CYS A 171 -27.95 27.44 -38.64
N LEU A 172 -27.17 27.79 -39.66
CA LEU A 172 -26.75 26.89 -40.75
C LEU A 172 -25.23 26.85 -40.87
N HIS A 173 -24.70 25.65 -41.12
CA HIS A 173 -23.25 25.45 -41.20
C HIS A 173 -22.59 26.21 -42.36
N GLU A 174 -23.28 26.41 -43.49
CA GLU A 174 -22.74 27.15 -44.65
C GLU A 174 -22.80 28.68 -44.47
N ARG A 175 -23.72 29.19 -43.65
CA ARG A 175 -23.98 30.64 -43.53
C ARG A 175 -23.38 31.25 -42.28
N ASN A 176 -23.36 30.49 -41.18
CA ASN A 176 -23.11 31.03 -39.83
C ASN A 176 -21.83 30.52 -39.18
N PHE A 177 -21.07 29.65 -39.86
CA PHE A 177 -19.78 29.20 -39.36
C PHE A 177 -18.74 30.31 -39.49
N VAL A 178 -18.00 30.53 -38.40
CA VAL A 178 -16.96 31.55 -38.35
C VAL A 178 -15.66 30.93 -38.87
N ALA A 179 -15.07 31.54 -39.89
CA ALA A 179 -13.77 31.14 -40.41
C ALA A 179 -12.69 31.28 -39.33
N GLY A 180 -11.79 30.30 -39.23
CA GLY A 180 -10.75 30.24 -38.19
C GLY A 180 -11.13 29.46 -36.94
N LYS A 181 -12.38 29.01 -36.79
CA LYS A 181 -12.80 28.05 -35.76
C LYS A 181 -12.91 26.64 -36.31
N SER A 182 -12.73 25.64 -35.45
CA SER A 182 -12.94 24.24 -35.84
C SER A 182 -14.42 23.96 -36.15
N ILE A 183 -14.69 22.95 -36.99
CA ILE A 183 -16.06 22.53 -37.32
C ILE A 183 -16.84 22.16 -36.05
N VAL A 184 -16.21 21.45 -35.11
CA VAL A 184 -16.82 21.06 -33.83
C VAL A 184 -17.20 22.29 -33.01
N GLU A 185 -16.30 23.27 -32.91
CA GLU A 185 -16.56 24.49 -32.15
C GLU A 185 -17.67 25.34 -32.79
N ASN A 186 -17.73 25.38 -34.12
CA ASN A 186 -18.81 26.05 -34.84
C ASN A 186 -20.17 25.37 -34.61
N ILE A 187 -20.23 24.03 -34.56
CA ILE A 187 -21.45 23.28 -34.22
C ILE A 187 -21.88 23.60 -32.79
N ILE A 188 -20.97 23.52 -31.82
CA ILE A 188 -21.27 23.84 -30.41
C ILE A 188 -21.80 25.27 -30.30
N ASN A 189 -21.18 26.23 -30.98
CA ASN A 189 -21.61 27.63 -30.97
C ASN A 189 -23.00 27.82 -31.63
N CYS A 190 -23.36 27.07 -32.68
CA CYS A 190 -24.73 27.10 -33.19
C CYS A 190 -25.72 26.50 -32.19
N ILE A 191 -25.36 25.42 -31.49
CA ILE A 191 -26.21 24.78 -30.47
C ILE A 191 -26.40 25.67 -29.25
N GLU A 192 -25.36 26.38 -28.80
CA GLU A 192 -25.47 27.30 -27.66
C GLU A 192 -26.33 28.53 -27.98
N LYS A 193 -26.40 28.90 -29.26
CA LYS A 193 -27.15 30.07 -29.75
C LYS A 193 -28.54 29.73 -30.31
N SER A 194 -28.94 28.46 -30.34
CA SER A 194 -30.25 27.95 -30.82
C SER A 194 -31.02 27.24 -29.72
#